data_AF-A0A7K0ZP90-F1
#
_entry.id   AF-A0A7K0ZP90-F1
#
_cell.length_a   1.000
_cell.length_b   1.000
_cell.length_c   1.000
_cell.angle_alpha   90.00
_cell.angle_beta   90.00
_cell.angle_gamma   90.00
#
_symmetry.space_group_name_H-M   'P 1'
#
loop_
_entity.id
_entity.type
_entity.pdbx_description
1 polymer ?
#
loop_
_entity_poly.entity_id
_entity_poly.type
_entity_poly.pdbx_seq_one_letter_code
_entity_poly.pdbx_strand_id
1 'polypeptide(L)'
;MTGSSLSPLAGVFGGGGLFGIGYALGVIDGLRERGIDLTGCPMLGTSAGSWAAAATALSVPFEDLVELPVPTFPNPRAGVLAASAREVFGEATDQHVRVVVTELPRLKRTVLSGSQHPLADLVAASSAVPGLLAPHVVAGRKYVDGGVRSGVSVDLADPASLLVIITPLAGAMFGPFGRFVDNRTDAEQRSWASHNLGTFLEFSPRIATAHIATRPQHLFDKSRAIDAYHHGRAEASVRSIA
;
A
#
# COMPACT_ATOMS: atom_id res chain seq x y z
N MET A 1 -27.05 -2.15 20.31
CA MET A 1 -26.26 -3.11 19.51
C MET A 1 -26.34 -2.67 18.06
N THR A 2 -25.42 -1.81 17.62
CA THR A 2 -25.32 -1.43 16.21
C THR A 2 -24.48 -2.51 15.53
N GLY A 3 -25.13 -3.48 14.90
CA GLY A 3 -24.45 -4.42 14.02
C GLY A 3 -23.76 -3.60 12.94
N SER A 4 -22.42 -3.52 13.00
CA SER A 4 -21.64 -2.97 11.90
C SER A 4 -21.93 -3.88 10.71
N SER A 5 -22.72 -3.41 9.76
CA SER A 5 -22.86 -4.11 8.48
C SER A 5 -21.46 -4.23 7.90
N LEU A 6 -21.02 -5.45 7.60
CA LEU A 6 -19.77 -5.68 6.89
C LEU A 6 -19.78 -4.86 5.60
N SER A 7 -18.69 -4.15 5.31
CA SER A 7 -18.54 -3.53 3.99
C SER A 7 -18.54 -4.65 2.95
N PRO A 8 -19.23 -4.52 1.81
CA PRO A 8 -19.18 -5.57 0.77
C PRO A 8 -17.74 -5.83 0.30
N LEU A 9 -16.93 -4.78 0.26
CA LEU A 9 -15.57 -4.79 -0.26
C LEU A 9 -14.66 -3.91 0.61
N ALA A 10 -13.42 -4.35 0.82
CA ALA A 10 -12.33 -3.54 1.37
C ALA A 10 -11.00 -3.92 0.72
N GLY A 11 -10.00 -3.05 0.86
CA GLY A 11 -8.65 -3.27 0.34
C GLY A 11 -7.57 -3.17 1.42
N VAL A 12 -6.54 -4.00 1.33
CA VAL A 12 -5.29 -3.85 2.09
C VAL A 12 -4.07 -4.05 1.21
N PHE A 13 -3.18 -3.05 1.18
CA PHE A 13 -2.11 -2.94 0.20
C PHE A 13 -0.75 -2.80 0.88
N GLY A 14 0.19 -3.66 0.49
CA GLY A 14 1.52 -3.70 1.04
C GLY A 14 2.52 -2.71 0.44
N GLY A 15 3.70 -2.65 1.05
CA GLY A 15 4.83 -1.86 0.59
C GLY A 15 5.48 -2.42 -0.68
N GLY A 16 6.39 -1.65 -1.28
CA GLY A 16 7.11 -2.04 -2.50
C GLY A 16 7.76 -0.93 -3.32
N GLY A 17 7.92 0.28 -2.78
CA GLY A 17 8.41 1.44 -3.56
C GLY A 17 7.52 1.77 -4.76
N LEU A 18 8.09 2.42 -5.78
CA LEU A 18 7.42 2.72 -7.04
C LEU A 18 6.91 1.45 -7.73
N PHE A 19 7.68 0.36 -7.70
CA PHE A 19 7.25 -0.94 -8.19
C PHE A 19 5.92 -1.37 -7.55
N GLY A 20 5.82 -1.25 -6.22
CA GLY A 20 4.61 -1.59 -5.47
C GLY A 20 3.44 -0.67 -5.78
N ILE A 21 3.68 0.62 -6.02
CA ILE A 21 2.65 1.57 -6.44
C ILE A 21 2.08 1.15 -7.80
N GLY A 22 2.97 0.88 -8.77
CA GLY A 22 2.59 0.42 -10.10
C GLY A 22 1.79 -0.88 -10.06
N TYR A 23 2.34 -1.94 -9.44
CA TYR A 23 1.64 -3.22 -9.34
C TYR A 23 0.27 -3.09 -8.67
N ALA A 24 0.17 -2.35 -7.56
CA ALA A 24 -1.09 -2.20 -6.85
C ALA A 24 -2.14 -1.46 -7.66
N LEU A 25 -1.80 -0.32 -8.27
CA LEU A 25 -2.74 0.42 -9.11
C LEU A 25 -3.12 -0.36 -10.37
N GLY A 26 -2.19 -1.12 -10.95
CA GLY A 26 -2.49 -2.01 -12.06
C GLY A 26 -3.56 -3.04 -11.68
N VAL A 27 -3.37 -3.72 -10.55
CA VAL A 27 -4.36 -4.67 -10.02
C VAL A 27 -5.70 -3.99 -9.76
N ILE A 28 -5.71 -2.84 -9.10
CA ILE A 28 -6.94 -2.09 -8.78
C ILE A 28 -7.70 -1.69 -10.05
N ASP A 29 -7.01 -1.17 -11.06
CA ASP A 29 -7.63 -0.79 -12.33
C ASP A 29 -8.17 -2.01 -13.08
N GLY A 30 -7.42 -3.12 -13.12
CA GLY A 30 -7.90 -4.35 -13.75
C GLY A 30 -9.09 -5.00 -13.01
N LEU A 31 -9.19 -4.81 -11.70
CA LEU A 31 -10.37 -5.19 -10.91
C LEU A 31 -11.57 -4.28 -11.22
N ARG A 32 -11.35 -2.96 -11.32
CA ARG A 32 -12.37 -1.97 -11.67
C ARG A 32 -12.99 -2.28 -13.03
N GLU A 33 -12.18 -2.67 -14.02
CA GLU A 33 -12.65 -3.11 -15.35
C GLU A 33 -13.62 -4.30 -15.30
N ARG A 34 -13.56 -5.11 -14.23
CA ARG A 34 -14.43 -6.26 -13.99
C ARG A 34 -15.61 -5.93 -13.07
N GLY A 35 -15.79 -4.66 -12.69
CA GLY A 35 -16.84 -4.21 -11.78
C GLY A 35 -16.52 -4.40 -10.30
N ILE A 36 -15.27 -4.72 -9.94
CA ILE A 36 -14.79 -4.69 -8.54
C ILE A 36 -14.09 -3.35 -8.32
N ASP A 37 -14.87 -2.32 -7.98
CA ASP A 37 -14.36 -0.97 -7.76
C ASP A 37 -14.15 -0.68 -6.27
N LEU A 38 -12.91 -0.37 -5.90
CA LEU A 38 -12.51 -0.04 -4.53
C LEU A 38 -12.73 1.44 -4.19
N THR A 39 -13.12 2.28 -5.15
CA THR A 39 -13.44 3.69 -4.87
C THR A 39 -14.58 3.80 -3.86
N GLY A 40 -14.37 4.60 -2.80
CA GLY A 40 -15.30 4.74 -1.69
C GLY A 40 -15.35 3.55 -0.72
N CYS A 41 -14.54 2.51 -0.93
CA CYS A 41 -14.42 1.38 -0.01
C CYS A 41 -13.31 1.64 1.02
N PRO A 42 -13.40 1.05 2.23
CA PRO A 42 -12.30 1.12 3.20
C PRO A 42 -11.02 0.51 2.63
N MET A 43 -9.92 1.25 2.72
CA MET A 43 -8.61 0.87 2.22
C MET A 43 -7.53 1.13 3.26
N LEU A 44 -6.70 0.12 3.53
CA LEU A 44 -5.54 0.24 4.41
C LEU A 44 -4.25 0.08 3.59
N GLY A 45 -3.40 1.10 3.59
CA GLY A 45 -2.14 1.09 2.85
C GLY A 45 -0.89 1.14 3.73
N THR A 46 0.14 0.38 3.36
CA THR A 46 1.49 0.48 3.94
C THR A 46 2.49 0.90 2.87
N SER A 47 3.25 1.97 3.11
CA SER A 47 4.27 2.47 2.17
C SER A 47 3.72 2.65 0.77
N ALA A 48 4.19 1.93 -0.25
CA ALA A 48 3.62 1.92 -1.60
C ALA A 48 2.08 1.76 -1.62
N GLY A 49 1.54 0.86 -0.79
CA GLY A 49 0.09 0.67 -0.68
C GLY A 49 -0.67 1.88 -0.18
N SER A 50 -0.03 2.78 0.59
CA SER A 50 -0.66 4.04 1.01
C SER A 50 -0.88 5.00 -0.16
N TRP A 51 0.07 5.05 -1.10
CA TRP A 51 -0.09 5.80 -2.35
C TRP A 51 -1.18 5.21 -3.23
N ALA A 52 -1.23 3.87 -3.35
CA ALA A 52 -2.27 3.19 -4.12
C ALA A 52 -3.67 3.46 -3.55
N ALA A 53 -3.83 3.39 -2.23
CA ALA A 53 -5.10 3.71 -1.56
C ALA A 53 -5.51 5.18 -1.75
N ALA A 54 -4.57 6.12 -1.56
CA ALA A 54 -4.82 7.55 -1.75
C ALA A 54 -5.22 7.87 -3.21
N ALA A 55 -4.48 7.34 -4.18
CA ALA A 55 -4.77 7.53 -5.59
C ALA A 55 -6.12 6.92 -6.00
N THR A 56 -6.45 5.73 -5.49
CA THR A 56 -7.75 5.08 -5.75
C THR A 56 -8.91 5.90 -5.19
N ALA A 57 -8.78 6.43 -3.98
CA ALA A 57 -9.82 7.24 -3.34
C ALA A 57 -10.03 8.58 -4.08
N LEU A 58 -8.94 9.21 -4.54
CA LEU A 58 -8.98 10.49 -5.24
C LEU A 58 -9.13 10.36 -6.76
N SER A 59 -9.23 9.14 -7.29
CA SER A 59 -9.26 8.86 -8.73
C SER A 59 -8.06 9.46 -9.49
N VAL A 60 -6.89 9.48 -8.85
CA VAL A 60 -5.63 9.90 -9.48
C VAL A 60 -5.08 8.73 -10.31
N PRO A 61 -4.86 8.91 -11.62
CA PRO A 61 -4.35 7.86 -12.48
C PRO A 61 -2.88 7.54 -12.18
N PHE A 62 -2.44 6.31 -12.50
CA PHE A 62 -1.05 5.89 -12.24
C PHE A 62 -0.03 6.74 -13.02
N GLU A 63 -0.42 7.24 -14.19
CA GLU A 63 0.40 8.10 -15.05
C GLU A 63 0.83 9.37 -14.31
N ASP A 64 -0.07 10.00 -13.53
CA ASP A 64 0.27 11.20 -12.77
C ASP A 64 1.26 10.89 -11.64
N LEU A 65 1.18 9.70 -11.05
CA LEU A 65 2.11 9.28 -9.99
C LEU A 65 3.50 8.92 -10.51
N VAL A 66 3.59 8.28 -11.69
CA VAL A 66 4.89 7.89 -12.25
C VAL A 66 5.66 9.09 -12.79
N GLU A 67 4.98 10.18 -13.15
CA GLU A 67 5.63 11.42 -13.57
C GLU A 67 6.31 12.17 -12.42
N LEU A 68 5.90 11.95 -11.17
CA LEU A 68 6.51 12.58 -9.99
C LEU A 68 8.04 12.40 -9.96
N PRO A 69 8.79 13.42 -9.52
CA PRO A 69 10.23 13.31 -9.37
C PRO A 69 10.58 12.31 -8.26
N VAL A 70 11.45 11.35 -8.57
CA VAL A 70 11.96 10.41 -7.57
C VAL A 70 13.06 11.10 -6.79
N PRO A 71 12.95 11.21 -5.45
CA PRO A 71 14.01 11.82 -4.67
C PRO A 71 15.28 10.97 -4.72
N THR A 72 16.43 11.62 -4.54
CA THR A 72 17.68 10.89 -4.35
C THR A 72 17.65 10.09 -3.05
N PHE A 73 18.40 9.00 -2.98
CA PHE A 73 18.49 8.18 -1.78
C PHE A 73 19.97 7.91 -1.44
N PRO A 74 20.37 8.04 -0.16
CA PRO A 74 19.59 8.53 0.97
C PRO A 74 19.35 10.05 0.91
N ASN A 75 18.25 10.54 1.50
CA ASN A 75 17.93 11.96 1.58
C ASN A 75 17.53 12.37 3.01
N PRO A 76 18.35 13.19 3.70
CA PRO A 76 18.09 13.61 5.07
C PRO A 76 17.08 14.76 5.16
N ARG A 77 16.65 15.36 4.05
CA ARG A 77 15.73 16.50 4.05
C ARG A 77 14.32 16.01 4.40
N ALA A 78 13.76 16.54 5.49
CA ALA A 78 12.39 16.27 5.87
C ALA A 78 11.39 16.85 4.85
N GLY A 79 10.24 16.18 4.69
CA GLY A 79 9.13 16.66 3.88
C GLY A 79 9.26 16.48 2.37
N VAL A 80 10.34 15.86 1.86
CA VAL A 80 10.53 15.66 0.41
C VAL A 80 9.40 14.82 -0.20
N LEU A 81 9.07 13.68 0.41
CA LEU A 81 7.92 12.86 -0.06
C LEU A 81 6.59 13.60 0.09
N ALA A 82 6.42 14.39 1.15
CA ALA A 82 5.19 15.13 1.39
C ALA A 82 5.02 16.27 0.38
N ALA A 83 6.10 16.84 -0.16
CA ALA A 83 6.05 17.79 -1.26
C ALA A 83 5.60 17.10 -2.55
N SER A 84 6.23 15.98 -2.93
CA SER A 84 5.81 15.21 -4.12
C SER A 84 4.37 14.71 -4.02
N ALA A 85 3.95 14.23 -2.84
CA ALA A 85 2.58 13.77 -2.64
C ALA A 85 1.54 14.91 -2.75
N ARG A 86 1.90 16.14 -2.37
CA ARG A 86 1.02 17.31 -2.52
C ARG A 86 0.82 17.73 -3.97
N GLU A 87 1.76 17.42 -4.87
CA GLU A 87 1.60 17.71 -6.30
C GLU A 87 0.40 16.96 -6.91
N VAL A 88 0.10 15.76 -6.41
CA VAL A 88 -0.97 14.89 -6.91
C VAL A 88 -2.20 14.83 -6.00
N PHE A 89 -2.02 14.91 -4.68
CA PHE A 89 -3.11 14.77 -3.71
C PHE A 89 -3.53 16.09 -3.07
N GLY A 90 -2.75 17.18 -3.25
CA GLY A 90 -2.99 18.44 -2.57
C GLY A 90 -3.11 18.27 -1.05
N GLU A 91 -4.09 18.97 -0.47
CA GLU A 91 -4.48 18.85 0.94
C GLU A 91 -5.72 17.96 1.14
N ALA A 92 -6.01 17.08 0.17
CA ALA A 92 -7.22 16.26 0.21
C ALA A 92 -7.18 15.26 1.39
N THR A 93 -8.37 15.01 1.92
CA THR A 93 -8.65 14.04 2.98
C THR A 93 -9.68 13.03 2.46
N ASP A 94 -9.58 11.77 2.86
CA ASP A 94 -10.61 10.76 2.57
C ASP A 94 -10.83 9.86 3.79
N GLN A 95 -12.09 9.67 4.17
CA GLN A 95 -12.44 8.90 5.38
C GLN A 95 -12.25 7.39 5.25
N HIS A 96 -12.18 6.87 4.02
CA HIS A 96 -12.03 5.46 3.73
C HIS A 96 -10.56 5.05 3.66
N VAL A 97 -9.63 6.00 3.51
CA VAL A 97 -8.19 5.73 3.45
C VAL A 97 -7.57 5.76 4.84
N ARG A 98 -6.91 4.67 5.20
CA ARG A 98 -6.08 4.56 6.41
C ARG A 98 -4.68 4.11 6.01
N VAL A 99 -3.67 4.53 6.77
CA VAL A 99 -2.27 4.15 6.50
C VAL A 99 -1.61 3.56 7.73
N VAL A 100 -0.73 2.59 7.52
CA VAL A 100 0.09 2.01 8.59
C VAL A 100 1.43 2.73 8.65
N VAL A 101 1.80 3.15 9.85
CA VAL A 101 3.07 3.82 10.16
C VAL A 101 3.73 3.18 11.38
N THR A 102 5.01 3.45 11.56
CA THR A 102 5.76 3.08 12.77
C THR A 102 6.09 4.35 13.57
N GLU A 103 5.47 4.51 14.74
CA GLU A 103 5.67 5.67 15.61
C GLU A 103 6.99 5.58 16.39
N LEU A 104 7.78 6.64 16.34
CA LEU A 104 9.03 6.78 17.10
C LEU A 104 8.81 7.40 18.48
N PRO A 105 9.67 7.10 19.47
CA PRO A 105 10.84 6.22 19.41
C PRO A 105 10.53 4.75 19.71
N ARG A 106 9.31 4.42 20.13
CA ARG A 106 8.94 3.07 20.63
C ARG A 106 8.74 2.03 19.52
N LEU A 107 8.87 2.44 18.26
CA LEU A 107 8.58 1.61 17.09
C LEU A 107 7.18 0.98 17.18
N LYS A 108 6.18 1.79 17.56
CA LYS A 108 4.80 1.30 17.71
C LYS A 108 4.11 1.30 16.33
N ARG A 109 3.65 0.14 15.88
CA ARG A 109 2.78 0.05 14.69
C ARG A 109 1.48 0.79 14.98
N THR A 110 1.16 1.80 14.17
CA THR A 110 0.04 2.73 14.38
C THR A 110 -0.69 2.93 13.06
N VAL A 111 -2.02 3.08 13.13
CA VAL A 111 -2.86 3.41 11.98
C VAL A 111 -3.21 4.89 12.07
N LEU A 112 -3.00 5.63 10.98
CA LEU A 112 -3.47 7.00 10.82
C LEU A 112 -4.63 7.02 9.82
N SER A 113 -5.57 7.95 10.02
CA SER A 113 -6.79 8.04 9.22
C SER A 113 -6.80 9.27 8.32
N GLY A 114 -7.15 9.09 7.05
CA GLY A 114 -7.35 10.17 6.08
C GLY A 114 -8.52 11.08 6.43
N SER A 115 -9.43 10.65 7.31
CA SER A 115 -10.46 11.55 7.88
C SER A 115 -9.90 12.63 8.82
N GLN A 116 -8.66 12.49 9.28
CA GLN A 116 -8.06 13.36 10.29
C GLN A 116 -6.88 14.17 9.76
N HIS A 117 -6.22 13.69 8.71
CA HIS A 117 -4.98 14.26 8.20
C HIS A 117 -4.94 14.22 6.67
N PRO A 118 -4.29 15.20 6.01
CA PRO A 118 -4.11 15.18 4.55
C PRO A 118 -3.44 13.89 4.08
N LEU A 119 -3.94 13.33 2.98
CA LEU A 119 -3.41 12.09 2.41
C LEU A 119 -1.92 12.23 2.04
N ALA A 120 -1.50 13.42 1.59
CA ALA A 120 -0.10 13.70 1.29
C ALA A 120 0.84 13.52 2.51
N ASP A 121 0.40 13.89 3.71
CA ASP A 121 1.19 13.68 4.93
C ASP A 121 1.16 12.21 5.38
N LEU A 122 0.03 11.53 5.18
CA LEU A 122 -0.13 10.12 5.51
C LEU A 122 0.79 9.23 4.66
N VAL A 123 0.80 9.43 3.34
CA VAL A 123 1.67 8.66 2.44
C VAL A 123 3.14 8.95 2.72
N ALA A 124 3.50 10.21 3.00
CA ALA A 124 4.86 10.58 3.35
C ALA A 124 5.32 9.91 4.66
N ALA A 125 4.46 9.86 5.69
CA ALA A 125 4.75 9.15 6.93
C ALA A 125 4.88 7.63 6.73
N SER A 126 3.98 7.05 5.94
CA SER A 126 3.95 5.60 5.69
C SER A 126 5.09 5.13 4.77
N SER A 127 5.70 6.03 4.00
CA SER A 127 6.82 5.75 3.08
C SER A 127 8.19 6.26 3.56
N ALA A 128 8.31 6.82 4.77
CA ALA A 128 9.57 7.33 5.31
C ALA A 128 10.50 6.18 5.79
N VAL A 129 11.14 5.48 4.85
CA VAL A 129 12.00 4.32 5.13
C VAL A 129 13.25 4.72 5.92
N PRO A 130 13.49 4.17 7.13
CA PRO A 130 14.67 4.50 7.92
C PRO A 130 15.98 4.26 7.16
N GLY A 131 16.89 5.22 7.24
CA GLY A 131 18.19 5.18 6.55
C GLY A 131 18.14 5.68 5.10
N LEU A 132 16.97 5.68 4.45
CA LEU A 132 16.78 6.27 3.12
C LEU A 132 16.16 7.66 3.18
N LEU A 133 15.23 7.87 4.10
CA LEU A 133 14.46 9.10 4.23
C LEU A 133 14.36 9.55 5.69
N ALA A 134 14.24 10.86 5.88
CA ALA A 134 13.96 11.43 7.19
C ALA A 134 12.55 11.03 7.68
N PRO A 135 12.35 10.78 8.99
CA PRO A 135 11.03 10.57 9.58
C PRO A 135 10.09 11.74 9.27
N HIS A 136 8.81 11.45 9.02
CA HIS A 136 7.78 12.46 8.81
C HIS A 136 7.08 12.81 10.13
N VAL A 137 6.60 14.05 10.24
CA VAL A 137 5.84 14.51 11.41
C VAL A 137 4.39 14.70 11.03
N VAL A 138 3.49 14.04 11.75
CA VAL A 138 2.04 14.24 11.63
C VAL A 138 1.51 14.56 13.03
N ALA A 139 0.78 15.68 13.16
CA ALA A 139 0.22 16.13 14.44
C ALA A 139 1.21 16.10 15.62
N GLY A 140 2.45 16.54 15.39
CA GLY A 140 3.51 16.63 16.41
C GLY A 140 4.19 15.30 16.76
N ARG A 141 3.80 14.18 16.14
CA ARG A 141 4.40 12.85 16.35
C ARG A 141 5.27 12.46 15.16
N LYS A 142 6.38 11.77 15.44
CA LYS A 142 7.34 11.31 14.42
C LYS A 142 7.03 9.88 14.00
N TYR A 143 6.98 9.67 12.69
CA TYR A 143 6.66 8.40 12.07
C TYR A 143 7.71 8.03 11.01
N VAL A 144 7.92 6.73 10.88
CA VAL A 144 8.67 6.09 9.79
C VAL A 144 7.79 5.03 9.14
N ASP A 145 8.30 4.45 8.04
CA ASP A 145 7.59 3.47 7.23
C ASP A 145 6.95 2.35 8.06
N GLY A 146 5.69 2.01 7.75
CA GLY A 146 4.93 0.96 8.43
C GLY A 146 5.53 -0.44 8.24
N GLY A 147 6.23 -0.64 7.11
CA GLY A 147 6.98 -1.83 6.73
C GLY A 147 8.06 -2.23 7.71
N VAL A 148 8.52 -1.31 8.57
CA VAL A 148 9.44 -1.62 9.70
C VAL A 148 8.82 -2.66 10.65
N ARG A 149 7.49 -2.68 10.76
CA ARG A 149 6.76 -3.65 11.59
C ARG A 149 6.05 -4.70 10.77
N SER A 150 5.36 -4.32 9.70
CA SER A 150 4.68 -5.27 8.81
C SER A 150 4.56 -4.68 7.42
N GLY A 151 4.87 -5.50 6.40
CA GLY A 151 4.82 -5.07 5.01
C GLY A 151 3.41 -4.86 4.45
N VAL A 152 2.38 -5.44 5.07
CA VAL A 152 0.99 -5.43 4.57
C VAL A 152 0.00 -5.05 5.67
N SER A 153 0.14 -5.62 6.87
CA SER A 153 -0.74 -5.40 8.03
C SER A 153 -2.19 -5.83 7.80
N VAL A 154 -2.38 -7.04 7.24
CA VAL A 154 -3.72 -7.58 6.92
C VAL A 154 -4.61 -7.65 8.16
N ASP A 155 -4.03 -7.91 9.33
CA ASP A 155 -4.73 -8.00 10.60
C ASP A 155 -5.41 -6.69 11.05
N LEU A 156 -5.06 -5.57 10.44
CA LEU A 156 -5.63 -4.24 10.73
C LEU A 156 -6.66 -3.78 9.67
N ALA A 157 -6.87 -4.56 8.61
CA ALA A 157 -7.82 -4.22 7.55
C ALA A 157 -9.26 -4.18 8.07
N ASP A 158 -10.10 -3.34 7.44
CA ASP A 158 -11.52 -3.26 7.84
C ASP A 158 -12.25 -4.60 7.58
N PRO A 159 -13.27 -4.90 8.40
CA PRO A 159 -14.17 -6.02 8.13
C PRO A 159 -14.87 -5.86 6.77
N ALA A 160 -14.81 -6.89 5.94
CA ALA A 160 -15.51 -6.93 4.66
C ALA A 160 -15.99 -8.33 4.29
N SER A 161 -16.98 -8.43 3.40
CA SER A 161 -17.37 -9.71 2.79
C SER A 161 -16.30 -10.22 1.83
N LEU A 162 -15.68 -9.32 1.06
CA LEU A 162 -14.51 -9.60 0.23
C LEU A 162 -13.40 -8.62 0.59
N LEU A 163 -12.23 -9.13 1.01
CA LEU A 163 -11.03 -8.33 1.24
C LEU A 163 -10.04 -8.56 0.10
N VAL A 164 -9.75 -7.50 -0.65
CA VAL A 164 -8.70 -7.49 -1.68
C VAL A 164 -7.35 -7.25 -0.99
N ILE A 165 -6.44 -8.20 -1.11
CA ILE A 165 -5.10 -8.12 -0.53
C ILE A 165 -4.10 -7.95 -1.67
N ILE A 166 -3.31 -6.89 -1.67
CA ILE A 166 -2.25 -6.70 -2.66
C ILE A 166 -0.90 -6.68 -1.96
N THR A 167 -0.02 -7.61 -2.30
CA THR A 167 1.27 -7.83 -1.63
C THR A 167 2.42 -7.75 -2.63
N PRO A 168 2.83 -6.53 -3.07
CA PRO A 168 3.81 -6.38 -4.16
C PRO A 168 5.19 -6.97 -3.85
N LEU A 169 5.56 -7.07 -2.58
CA LEU A 169 6.84 -7.66 -2.17
C LEU A 169 6.76 -9.16 -1.85
N ALA A 170 5.55 -9.71 -1.68
CA ALA A 170 5.38 -11.15 -1.54
C ALA A 170 5.70 -11.81 -2.88
N GLY A 171 6.56 -12.82 -2.88
CA GLY A 171 7.01 -13.51 -4.09
C GLY A 171 7.99 -12.73 -5.02
N ALA A 172 8.09 -11.39 -4.92
CA ALA A 172 9.00 -10.59 -5.74
C ALA A 172 10.46 -10.59 -5.23
N MET A 173 10.66 -10.73 -3.91
CA MET A 173 12.01 -10.78 -3.33
C MET A 173 12.39 -12.20 -2.90
N PHE A 174 13.50 -12.70 -3.43
CA PHE A 174 14.03 -14.03 -3.11
C PHE A 174 14.80 -14.04 -1.78
N GLY A 175 14.73 -15.17 -1.07
CA GLY A 175 15.56 -15.43 0.11
C GLY A 175 14.85 -15.25 1.46
N PRO A 176 15.59 -15.20 2.58
CA PRO A 176 15.04 -15.20 3.93
C PRO A 176 14.07 -14.04 4.22
N PHE A 177 14.30 -12.89 3.59
CA PHE A 177 13.45 -11.71 3.75
C PHE A 177 12.06 -11.91 3.12
N GLY A 178 11.99 -12.47 1.91
CA GLY A 178 10.71 -12.79 1.26
C GLY A 178 9.87 -13.76 2.08
N ARG A 179 10.48 -14.87 2.54
CA ARG A 179 9.81 -15.85 3.41
C ARG A 179 9.31 -15.25 4.72
N PHE A 180 10.05 -14.29 5.29
CA PHE A 180 9.61 -13.60 6.49
C PHE A 180 8.36 -12.74 6.24
N VAL A 181 8.32 -12.02 5.11
CA VAL A 181 7.15 -11.23 4.70
C VAL A 181 5.94 -12.15 4.44
N ASP A 182 6.14 -13.27 3.74
CA ASP A 182 5.07 -14.22 3.43
C ASP A 182 4.49 -14.86 4.70
N ASN A 183 5.34 -15.44 5.56
CA ASN A 183 4.90 -16.07 6.81
C ASN A 183 4.17 -15.09 7.74
N ARG A 184 4.59 -13.83 7.74
CA ARG A 184 3.93 -12.78 8.52
C ARG A 184 2.57 -12.43 7.95
N THR A 185 2.47 -12.28 6.63
CA THR A 185 1.19 -12.03 5.94
C THR A 185 0.20 -13.16 6.21
N ASP A 186 0.63 -14.42 6.16
CA ASP A 186 -0.22 -15.58 6.50
C ASP A 186 -0.73 -15.53 7.94
N ALA A 187 0.13 -15.14 8.89
CA ALA A 187 -0.26 -14.99 10.29
C ALA A 187 -1.26 -13.84 10.48
N GLU A 188 -1.08 -12.73 9.76
CA GLU A 188 -1.98 -11.58 9.77
C GLU A 188 -3.35 -11.93 9.14
N GLN A 189 -3.35 -12.67 8.03
CA GLN A 189 -4.58 -13.21 7.42
C GLN A 189 -5.35 -14.11 8.39
N ARG A 190 -4.65 -15.04 9.09
CA ARG A 190 -5.27 -15.89 10.12
C ARG A 190 -5.88 -15.06 11.26
N SER A 191 -5.18 -14.03 11.72
CA SER A 191 -5.67 -13.12 12.76
C SER A 191 -6.88 -12.30 12.29
N TRP A 192 -6.91 -11.88 11.02
CA TRP A 192 -8.06 -11.20 10.46
C TRP A 192 -9.26 -12.15 10.36
N ALA A 193 -9.06 -13.36 9.82
CA ALA A 193 -10.10 -14.37 9.64
C ALA A 193 -10.70 -14.89 10.97
N SER A 194 -9.97 -14.82 12.08
CA SER A 194 -10.55 -15.18 13.39
C SER A 194 -11.58 -14.17 13.92
N HIS A 195 -11.64 -12.97 13.33
CA HIS A 195 -12.53 -11.89 13.75
C HIS A 195 -13.49 -11.42 12.64
N ASN A 196 -13.38 -11.98 11.42
CA ASN A 196 -14.11 -11.56 10.24
C ASN A 196 -14.57 -12.78 9.44
N LEU A 197 -15.78 -12.69 8.86
CA LEU A 197 -16.42 -13.80 8.12
C LEU A 197 -16.23 -13.72 6.59
N GLY A 198 -15.41 -12.77 6.11
CA GLY A 198 -15.20 -12.56 4.68
C GLY A 198 -14.17 -13.50 4.05
N THR A 199 -14.10 -13.47 2.71
CA THR A 199 -13.09 -14.17 1.91
C THR A 199 -11.99 -13.22 1.45
N PHE A 200 -10.89 -13.79 0.96
CA PHE A 200 -9.74 -13.05 0.42
C PHE A 200 -9.64 -13.18 -1.09
N LEU A 201 -9.33 -12.07 -1.76
CA LEU A 201 -8.80 -12.06 -3.12
C LEU A 201 -7.40 -11.46 -3.08
N GLU A 202 -6.39 -12.33 -3.01
CA GLU A 202 -4.99 -11.92 -2.91
C GLU A 202 -4.34 -11.74 -4.28
N PHE A 203 -3.48 -10.73 -4.42
CA PHE A 203 -2.62 -10.48 -5.56
C PHE A 203 -1.18 -10.31 -5.08
N SER A 204 -0.29 -11.16 -5.58
CA SER A 204 1.13 -11.14 -5.28
C SER A 204 1.91 -11.42 -6.56
N PRO A 205 3.01 -10.70 -6.84
CA PRO A 205 3.82 -10.96 -8.02
C PRO A 205 4.28 -12.42 -8.05
N ARG A 206 3.86 -13.16 -9.08
CA ARG A 206 4.33 -14.53 -9.33
C ARG A 206 5.78 -14.52 -9.84
N ILE A 207 6.39 -15.70 -10.00
CA ILE A 207 7.72 -15.88 -10.62
C ILE A 207 7.85 -15.11 -11.94
N ALA A 208 6.76 -15.04 -12.72
CA ALA A 208 6.69 -14.30 -13.98
C ALA A 208 6.89 -12.78 -13.85
N THR A 209 6.73 -12.20 -12.67
CA THR A 209 6.90 -10.76 -12.35
C THR A 209 8.03 -10.50 -11.36
N ALA A 210 8.49 -11.52 -10.63
CA ALA A 210 9.60 -11.41 -9.68
C ALA A 210 10.93 -10.96 -10.34
N HIS A 211 11.09 -11.22 -11.63
CA HIS A 211 12.25 -10.77 -12.41
C HIS A 211 12.29 -9.24 -12.60
N ILE A 212 11.15 -8.55 -12.43
CA ILE A 212 11.05 -7.10 -12.54
C ILE A 212 11.73 -6.42 -11.35
N ALA A 213 11.71 -7.00 -10.14
CA ALA A 213 12.28 -6.37 -8.95
C ALA A 213 13.20 -7.30 -8.17
N THR A 214 14.34 -7.67 -8.77
CA THR A 214 15.33 -8.58 -8.14
C THR A 214 16.32 -7.93 -7.17
N ARG A 215 16.41 -6.59 -7.13
CA ARG A 215 17.35 -5.84 -6.28
C ARG A 215 16.66 -4.65 -5.62
N PRO A 216 17.08 -4.19 -4.42
CA PRO A 216 16.43 -3.08 -3.73
C PRO A 216 16.28 -1.80 -4.56
N GLN A 217 17.29 -1.46 -5.38
CA GLN A 217 17.23 -0.29 -6.27
C GLN A 217 16.14 -0.37 -7.34
N HIS A 218 15.69 -1.57 -7.72
CA HIS A 218 14.64 -1.75 -8.72
C HIS A 218 13.28 -1.25 -8.21
N LEU A 219 13.09 -1.16 -6.89
CA LEU A 219 11.87 -0.63 -6.29
C LEU A 219 11.69 0.88 -6.52
N PHE A 220 12.73 1.57 -6.96
CA PHE A 220 12.74 3.02 -7.22
C PHE A 220 12.95 3.37 -8.70
N ASP A 221 12.78 2.39 -9.59
CA ASP A 221 12.92 2.55 -11.03
C ASP A 221 11.54 2.76 -11.69
N LYS A 222 11.38 3.87 -12.41
CA LYS A 222 10.11 4.21 -13.08
C LYS A 222 9.72 3.21 -14.16
N SER A 223 10.67 2.72 -14.96
CA SER A 223 10.38 1.77 -16.03
C SER A 223 9.81 0.46 -15.47
N ARG A 224 10.38 0.00 -14.37
CA ARG A 224 9.92 -1.21 -13.66
C ARG A 224 8.58 -1.02 -12.99
N ALA A 225 8.27 0.19 -12.52
CA ALA A 225 6.93 0.51 -12.01
C ALA A 225 5.86 0.46 -13.11
N ILE A 226 6.18 0.95 -14.32
CA ILE A 226 5.30 0.88 -15.49
C ILE A 226 5.07 -0.58 -15.90
N ASP A 227 6.13 -1.39 -15.97
CA ASP A 227 6.00 -2.82 -16.25
C ASP A 227 5.12 -3.50 -15.20
N ALA A 228 5.34 -3.19 -13.92
CA ALA A 228 4.56 -3.74 -12.82
C ALA A 228 3.07 -3.37 -12.91
N TYR A 229 2.74 -2.15 -13.32
CA TYR A 229 1.36 -1.70 -13.56
C TYR A 229 0.67 -2.54 -14.62
N HIS A 230 1.27 -2.70 -15.80
CA HIS A 230 0.68 -3.50 -16.87
C HIS A 230 0.53 -4.97 -16.50
N HIS A 231 1.49 -5.52 -15.77
CA HIS A 231 1.40 -6.89 -15.26
C HIS A 231 0.28 -7.06 -14.21
N GLY A 232 0.17 -6.14 -13.25
CA GLY A 232 -0.88 -6.16 -12.24
C GLY A 232 -2.28 -6.11 -12.86
N ARG A 233 -2.47 -5.23 -13.86
CA ARG A 233 -3.72 -5.08 -14.60
C ARG A 233 -4.08 -6.35 -15.38
N ALA A 234 -3.10 -6.93 -16.07
CA ALA A 234 -3.29 -8.19 -16.77
C ALA A 234 -3.63 -9.35 -15.82
N GLU A 235 -2.97 -9.46 -14.67
CA GLU A 235 -3.26 -10.48 -13.67
C GLU A 235 -4.69 -10.35 -13.13
N ALA A 236 -5.10 -9.12 -12.77
CA ALA A 236 -6.45 -8.84 -12.31
C ALA A 236 -7.52 -9.14 -13.36
N SER A 237 -7.22 -9.04 -14.66
CA SER A 237 -8.18 -9.37 -15.72
C SER A 237 -8.55 -10.86 -15.79
N VAL A 238 -7.64 -11.77 -15.38
CA VAL A 238 -7.81 -13.23 -15.56
C VAL A 238 -8.06 -14.00 -14.26
N ARG A 239 -7.75 -13.41 -13.10
CA ARG A 239 -7.82 -14.15 -11.82
C ARG A 239 -9.26 -14.46 -11.43
N SER A 240 -9.60 -15.74 -11.27
CA SER A 240 -10.92 -16.16 -10.79
C SER A 240 -11.18 -15.63 -9.38
N ILE A 241 -12.36 -15.05 -9.16
CA ILE A 241 -12.86 -14.73 -7.83
C ILE A 241 -13.51 -16.03 -7.33
N ALA A 242 -12.95 -16.64 -6.29
CA ALA A 242 -13.45 -17.88 -5.72
C ALA A 242 -14.55 -17.61 -4.68
#